data_AF-A0A919QFT6-F1
#
_entry.id   AF-A0A919QFT6-F1
#
_cell.length_a   1.000
_cell.length_b   1.000
_cell.length_c   1.000
_cell.angle_alpha   90.00
_cell.angle_beta   90.00
_cell.angle_gamma   90.00
#
_symmetry.space_group_name_H-M   'P 1'
#
loop_
_entity.id
_entity.type
_entity.pdbx_description
1 polymer ?
#
loop_
_entity_poly.entity_id
_entity_poly.type
_entity_poly.pdbx_seq_one_letter_code
_entity_poly.pdbx_strand_id
1 'polypeptide(L)' 'MPRDIAEATRPRSGPSGLSAYVAAAVARQIERDNLSERIQVAEAEHGPITDDEVQALRDQLHQARREQAHRVAGAA' A
#
# COMPACT_ATOMS: atom_id res chain seq x y z
N MET A 1 22.93 -17.76 -7.29
CA MET A 1 22.23 -17.68 -5.99
C MET A 1 22.83 -18.70 -5.05
N PRO A 2 23.17 -18.30 -3.80
CA PRO A 2 23.59 -19.24 -2.76
C PRO A 2 22.56 -20.37 -2.56
N ARG A 3 23.05 -21.60 -2.33
CA ARG A 3 22.22 -22.81 -2.31
C ARG A 3 21.22 -22.83 -1.15
N ASP A 4 21.64 -22.32 -0.01
CA ASP A 4 20.83 -22.08 1.19
C ASP A 4 19.62 -21.17 0.91
N ILE A 5 19.80 -20.09 0.15
CA ILE A 5 18.72 -19.17 -0.22
C ILE A 5 17.74 -19.84 -1.19
N ALA A 6 18.24 -20.62 -2.16
CA ALA A 6 17.40 -21.36 -3.10
C ALA A 6 16.55 -22.45 -2.39
N GLU A 7 17.12 -23.19 -1.45
CA GLU A 7 16.38 -24.17 -0.65
C GLU A 7 15.35 -23.49 0.27
N ALA A 8 15.70 -22.35 0.88
CA ALA A 8 14.77 -21.57 1.72
C ALA A 8 13.58 -20.97 0.94
N THR A 9 13.71 -20.80 -0.37
CA THR A 9 12.67 -20.21 -1.24
C THR A 9 11.84 -21.24 -1.98
N ARG A 10 12.30 -22.50 -2.06
CA ARG A 10 11.53 -23.62 -2.66
C ARG A 10 10.12 -23.79 -2.10
N PRO A 11 9.89 -23.79 -0.76
CA PRO A 11 8.53 -23.93 -0.21
C PRO A 11 7.59 -22.77 -0.56
N ARG A 12 8.16 -21.60 -0.92
CA ARG A 12 7.42 -20.39 -1.30
C ARG A 12 7.23 -20.27 -2.81
N SER A 13 7.92 -21.10 -3.57
CA SER A 13 7.85 -21.12 -5.02
C SER A 13 6.55 -21.79 -5.46
N GLY A 14 5.74 -21.09 -6.24
CA GLY A 14 4.50 -21.64 -6.79
C GLY A 14 4.74 -22.66 -7.91
N PRO A 15 3.67 -23.09 -8.62
CA PRO A 15 3.74 -24.08 -9.69
C PRO A 15 4.74 -23.75 -10.80
N SER A 16 5.01 -22.45 -11.00
CA SER A 16 5.94 -21.93 -12.00
C SER A 16 7.43 -22.01 -11.59
N GLY A 17 7.72 -22.57 -10.41
CA GLY A 17 9.08 -22.83 -9.93
C GLY A 17 9.84 -21.61 -9.39
N LEU A 18 11.08 -21.86 -8.98
CA LEU A 18 11.91 -20.89 -8.25
C LEU A 18 12.28 -19.65 -9.08
N SER A 19 12.62 -19.83 -10.36
CA SER A 19 13.00 -18.70 -11.22
C SER A 19 11.86 -17.68 -11.39
N ALA A 20 10.63 -18.17 -11.58
CA ALA A 20 9.45 -17.32 -11.68
C ALA A 20 9.17 -16.59 -10.35
N TYR A 21 9.35 -17.30 -9.22
CA TYR A 21 9.22 -16.70 -7.90
C TYR A 21 10.23 -15.57 -7.67
N VAL A 22 11.51 -15.79 -8.02
CA VAL A 22 12.55 -14.76 -7.89
C VAL A 22 12.26 -13.57 -8.79
N ALA A 23 11.86 -13.79 -10.04
CA ALA A 23 11.50 -12.70 -10.95
C ALA A 23 10.36 -11.84 -10.38
N ALA A 24 9.31 -12.47 -9.85
CA ALA A 24 8.21 -11.76 -9.19
C ALA A 24 8.65 -11.02 -7.92
N ALA A 25 9.54 -11.61 -7.12
CA ALA A 25 10.08 -10.96 -5.92
C ALA A 25 10.93 -9.73 -6.27
N VAL A 26 11.78 -9.82 -7.29
CA VAL A 26 12.59 -8.70 -7.78
C VAL A 26 11.70 -7.59 -8.35
N ALA A 27 10.68 -7.93 -9.14
CA ALA A 27 9.74 -6.95 -9.66
C ALA A 27 9.03 -6.17 -8.53
N ARG A 28 8.57 -6.88 -7.48
CA ARG A 28 7.99 -6.24 -6.28
C ARG A 28 8.99 -5.38 -5.53
N GLN A 29 10.26 -5.77 -5.47
CA GLN A 29 11.27 -4.96 -4.80
C GLN A 29 11.51 -3.64 -5.54
N ILE A 30 11.64 -3.69 -6.88
CA ILE A 30 11.77 -2.49 -7.72
C ILE A 30 10.55 -1.58 -7.54
N GLU A 31 9.34 -2.15 -7.52
CA GLU A 31 8.12 -1.38 -7.28
C GLU A 31 8.13 -0.69 -5.90
N ARG A 32 8.57 -1.39 -4.85
CA ARG A 32 8.72 -0.81 -3.50
C ARG A 32 9.77 0.28 -3.43
N ASP A 33 10.89 0.11 -4.12
CA ASP A 33 11.96 1.11 -4.17
C ASP A 33 11.46 2.39 -4.86
N ASN A 34 10.80 2.25 -6.01
CA ASN A 34 10.16 3.36 -6.73
C ASN A 34 9.08 4.06 -5.89
N LEU A 35 8.26 3.29 -5.16
CA LEU A 35 7.26 3.86 -4.26
C LEU A 35 7.91 4.63 -3.11
N SER A 36 8.99 4.09 -2.53
CA SER A 36 9.70 4.70 -1.41
C SER A 36 10.33 6.04 -1.82
N GLU A 37 10.91 6.11 -3.02
CA GLU A 37 11.44 7.36 -3.57
C GLU A 37 10.34 8.42 -3.71
N ARG A 38 9.17 8.04 -4.25
CA ARG A 38 8.03 8.97 -4.39
C ARG A 38 7.48 9.45 -3.04
N ILE A 39 7.43 8.57 -2.04
CA ILE A 39 7.03 8.93 -0.68
C ILE A 39 8.00 9.96 -0.11
N GLN A 40 9.31 9.74 -0.24
CA GLN A 40 10.33 10.67 0.26
C GLN A 40 10.21 12.06 -0.35
N VAL A 41 9.97 12.15 -1.67
CA VAL A 41 9.76 13.43 -2.35
C VAL A 41 8.51 14.13 -1.80
N ALA A 42 7.39 13.41 -1.69
CA ALA A 42 6.14 13.97 -1.18
C ALA A 42 6.24 14.43 0.28
N GLU A 43 6.91 13.65 1.14
CA GLU A 43 7.11 14.01 2.55
C GLU A 43 8.08 15.18 2.71
N ALA A 44 9.07 15.34 1.84
CA ALA A 44 9.94 16.51 1.84
C ALA A 44 9.18 17.81 1.48
N GLU A 45 8.19 17.71 0.59
CA GLU A 45 7.37 18.85 0.15
C GLU A 45 6.24 19.20 1.13
N HIS A 46 5.62 18.19 1.75
CA HIS A 46 4.38 18.37 2.53
C HIS A 46 4.50 18.01 4.01
N GLY A 47 5.60 17.39 4.42
CA GLY A 47 5.73 16.73 5.72
C GLY A 47 5.18 15.30 5.72
N PRO A 48 5.54 14.49 6.73
CA PRO A 48 5.01 13.13 6.87
C PRO A 48 3.53 13.16 7.24
N ILE A 49 2.77 12.19 6.74
CA ILE A 49 1.36 12.02 7.10
C ILE A 49 1.27 11.21 8.40
N THR A 50 0.61 11.78 9.40
CA THR A 50 0.40 11.12 10.70
C THR A 50 -0.89 10.31 10.75
N ASP A 51 -0.93 9.29 11.61
CA ASP A 51 -2.14 8.49 11.84
C ASP A 51 -3.31 9.34 12.36
N ASP A 52 -3.02 10.36 13.17
CA ASP A 52 -4.00 11.30 13.70
C ASP A 52 -4.65 12.15 12.59
N GLU A 53 -3.86 12.65 11.64
CA GLU A 53 -4.37 13.38 10.47
C GLU A 53 -5.25 12.49 9.59
N VAL A 54 -4.85 11.23 9.37
CA VAL A 54 -5.64 10.27 8.62
C VAL A 54 -6.97 9.99 9.35
N GLN A 55 -6.93 9.82 10.66
CA GLN A 55 -8.13 9.55 11.46
C GLN A 55 -9.08 10.75 11.46
N ALA A 56 -8.54 11.96 11.65
CA ALA A 56 -9.33 13.19 11.60
C ALA A 56 -10.02 13.35 10.22
N LEU A 57 -9.32 13.08 9.13
CA LEU A 57 -9.91 13.14 7.79
C LEU A 57 -10.98 12.07 7.57
N ARG A 58 -10.77 10.84 8.07
CA ARG A 58 -11.79 9.78 8.03
C ARG A 58 -13.06 10.20 8.77
N ASP A 59 -12.92 10.79 9.95
CA ASP A 59 -14.07 11.24 10.75
C ASP A 59 -14.85 12.34 10.02
N GLN A 60 -14.13 13.31 9.42
CA GLN A 60 -14.74 14.34 8.57
C GLN A 60 -15.50 13.73 7.39
N LEU A 61 -14.92 12.75 6.69
CA LEU A 61 -15.58 12.06 5.57
C LEU A 61 -16.82 11.29 6.02
N HIS A 62 -16.78 10.63 7.18
CA HIS A 62 -17.93 9.94 7.74
C HIS A 62 -19.06 10.91 8.09
N GLN A 63 -18.73 12.05 8.69
CA GLN A 63 -19.70 13.08 9.03
C GLN A 63 -20.35 13.69 7.78
N ALA A 64 -19.55 14.07 6.78
CA ALA A 64 -20.06 14.61 5.52
C ALA A 64 -21.02 13.64 4.81
N ARG A 65 -20.72 12.33 4.82
CA ARG A 65 -21.60 11.30 4.26
C ARG A 65 -22.93 11.18 5.01
N ARG A 66 -22.92 11.26 6.34
CA ARG A 66 -24.15 11.27 7.15
C ARG A 66 -25.02 12.47 6.81
N GLU A 67 -24.42 13.66 6.75
CA GLU A 67 -25.14 14.90 6.40
C GLU A 67 -25.72 14.87 4.99
N GLN A 68 -25.03 14.26 4.02
CA GLN A 68 -25.57 14.04 2.68
C GLN A 68 -26.78 13.10 2.70
N ALA A 69 -26.70 11.98 3.43
CA ALA A 69 -27.81 11.05 3.56
C ALA A 69 -29.04 11.70 4.22
N HIS A 70 -28.82 12.50 5.26
CA HIS A 70 -29.90 13.26 5.90
C HIS A 70 -30.54 14.31 4.98
N ARG A 71 -29.74 15.00 4.16
CA ARG A 71 -30.26 15.96 3.17
C ARG A 71 -31.11 15.27 2.09
N VAL A 72 -30.70 14.10 1.62
CA VAL A 72 -31.47 13.32 0.64
C VAL A 72 -32.78 12.83 1.25
N ALA A 73 -32.76 12.34 2.48
CA ALA A 73 -33.96 11.87 3.18
C ALA A 73 -34.94 12.99 3.55
N GLY A 74 -34.45 14.21 3.84
CA GLY A 74 -35.31 15.37 4.12
C GLY A 74 -35.88 16.06 2.89
N ALA A 75 -35.42 15.69 1.68
CA ALA A 75 -35.92 16.21 0.41
C ALA A 75 -36.94 15.29 -0.28
N ALA A 76 -37.23 14.11 0.31
CA ALA A 76 -38.20 13.13 -0.14
C ALA A 76 -39.48 13.17 0.70
#